data_AF-A0A6B1CK52-F1
#
_entry.id   AF-A0A6B1CK52-F1
#
_cell.length_a   1.000
_cell.length_b   1.000
_cell.length_c   1.000
_cell.angle_alpha   90.00
_cell.angle_beta   90.00
_cell.angle_gamma   90.00
#
_symmetry.space_group_name_H-M   'P 1'
#
loop_
_entity.id
_entity.type
_entity.pdbx_description
1 polymer ?
#
loop_
_entity_poly.entity_id
_entity_poly.type
_entity_poly.pdbx_seq_one_letter_code
_entity_poly.pdbx_strand_id
1 'polypeptide(L)'
;MPRRAIKPISPSGLRSFFQRLVFPGFTSLGIADREVVEYVVDLLTSFARTDQLYRIRDLRGQPLETIAEMMVELGRQRQPERRWSFDREMDIRRHVGDYALFTTGLFRTWVERQGLGGYYLEQGRRAYGAAAELAQLGFVSQARLFGALEEQFEHLSGGLDYVRKVYMRPELHGGAHGALMRELGI
;
A
#
# COMPACT_ATOMS: atom_id res chain seq x y z
N MET A 1 6.13 8.50 37.67
CA MET A 1 6.65 7.68 36.56
C MET A 1 6.93 8.61 35.36
N PRO A 2 8.18 8.87 34.96
CA PRO A 2 8.43 9.71 33.80
C PRO A 2 8.02 8.98 32.51
N ARG A 3 7.16 9.58 31.69
CA ARG A 3 6.85 9.09 30.34
C ARG A 3 8.14 9.13 29.52
N ARG A 4 8.66 7.95 29.17
CA ARG A 4 9.85 7.81 28.32
C ARG A 4 9.53 8.43 26.96
N ALA A 5 10.19 9.52 26.60
CA ALA A 5 10.03 10.15 25.29
C ALA A 5 10.41 9.12 24.21
N ILE A 6 9.43 8.72 23.39
CA ILE A 6 9.66 7.82 22.27
C ILE A 6 10.42 8.64 21.22
N LYS A 7 11.69 8.29 20.98
CA LYS A 7 12.47 8.92 19.92
C LYS A 7 11.77 8.65 18.58
N PRO A 8 11.51 9.67 17.74
CA PRO A 8 10.90 9.46 16.43
C PRO A 8 11.75 8.49 15.63
N ILE A 9 11.11 7.45 15.09
CA ILE A 9 11.78 6.44 14.27
C ILE A 9 12.14 7.11 12.93
N SER A 10 13.40 7.05 12.52
CA SER A 10 13.81 7.57 11.21
C SER A 10 13.15 6.76 10.08
N PRO A 11 12.99 7.33 8.87
CA PRO A 11 12.48 6.58 7.71
C PRO A 11 13.25 5.29 7.44
N SER A 12 14.59 5.32 7.59
CA SER A 12 15.45 4.14 7.50
C SER A 12 15.16 3.11 8.60
N GLY A 13 14.89 3.56 9.83
CA GLY A 13 14.54 2.68 10.95
C GLY A 13 13.16 2.04 10.78
N LEU A 14 12.21 2.75 10.16
CA LEU A 14 10.87 2.25 9.87
C LEU A 14 10.89 1.22 8.73
N ARG A 15 11.65 1.50 7.68
CA ARG A 15 11.89 0.54 6.59
C ARG A 15 12.47 -0.76 7.12
N SER A 16 13.55 -0.68 7.91
CA SER A 16 14.17 -1.88 8.50
C SER A 16 13.22 -2.61 9.45
N PHE A 17 12.33 -1.90 10.13
CA PHE A 17 11.29 -2.52 10.93
C PHE A 17 10.30 -3.32 10.06
N PHE A 18 9.75 -2.73 9.00
CA PHE A 18 8.87 -3.46 8.09
C PHE A 18 9.57 -4.62 7.39
N GLN A 19 10.84 -4.47 7.00
CA GLN A 19 11.62 -5.59 6.46
C GLN A 19 11.65 -6.78 7.42
N ARG A 20 11.91 -6.55 8.71
CA ARG A 20 11.95 -7.63 9.73
C ARG A 20 10.60 -8.33 9.94
N LEU A 21 9.48 -7.69 9.60
CA LEU A 21 8.15 -8.28 9.73
C LEU A 21 7.71 -8.98 8.44
N VAL A 22 7.86 -8.30 7.30
CA VAL A 22 7.37 -8.75 6.01
C VAL A 22 8.18 -9.93 5.49
N PHE A 23 9.52 -9.88 5.53
CA PHE A 23 10.36 -10.93 4.94
C PHE A 23 10.09 -12.34 5.54
N PRO A 24 10.09 -12.53 6.87
CA PRO A 24 9.81 -13.84 7.45
C PRO A 24 8.37 -14.29 7.18
N GLY A 25 7.39 -13.39 7.30
CA GLY A 25 5.99 -13.73 7.08
C GLY A 25 5.71 -14.13 5.63
N PHE A 26 6.23 -13.38 4.67
CA PHE A 26 6.07 -13.68 3.24
C PHE A 26 6.78 -14.99 2.87
N THR A 27 8.00 -15.20 3.38
CA THR A 27 8.73 -16.46 3.19
C THR A 27 7.95 -17.66 3.73
N SER A 28 7.31 -17.53 4.90
CA SER A 28 6.48 -18.61 5.48
C SER A 28 5.25 -18.97 4.65
N LEU A 29 4.82 -18.08 3.75
CA LEU A 29 3.68 -18.25 2.85
C LEU A 29 4.10 -18.50 1.39
N GLY A 30 5.39 -18.75 1.14
CA GLY A 30 5.92 -19.01 -0.21
C GLY A 30 6.01 -17.77 -1.11
N ILE A 31 5.85 -16.56 -0.57
CA ILE A 31 6.04 -15.30 -1.31
C ILE A 31 7.53 -14.96 -1.27
N ALA A 32 8.24 -15.22 -2.38
CA ALA A 32 9.70 -15.14 -2.43
C ALA A 32 10.25 -14.17 -3.49
N ASP A 33 9.40 -13.55 -4.31
CA ASP A 33 9.86 -12.54 -5.26
C ASP A 33 10.40 -11.33 -4.49
N ARG A 34 11.73 -11.15 -4.56
CA ARG A 34 12.44 -10.13 -3.82
C ARG A 34 12.03 -8.72 -4.22
N GLU A 35 11.76 -8.47 -5.50
CA GLU A 35 11.38 -7.13 -5.98
C GLU A 35 10.00 -6.76 -5.44
N VAL A 36 9.07 -7.71 -5.46
CA VAL A 36 7.73 -7.56 -4.87
C VAL A 36 7.80 -7.35 -3.36
N VAL A 37 8.60 -8.15 -2.64
CA VAL A 37 8.73 -8.04 -1.17
C VAL A 37 9.31 -6.67 -0.78
N GLU A 38 10.38 -6.22 -1.44
CA GLU A 38 10.98 -4.90 -1.18
C GLU A 38 10.00 -3.77 -1.53
N TYR A 39 9.24 -3.90 -2.63
CA TYR A 39 8.19 -2.94 -2.97
C TYR A 39 7.15 -2.81 -1.86
N VAL A 40 6.66 -3.94 -1.32
CA VAL A 40 5.69 -3.94 -0.23
C VAL A 40 6.27 -3.29 1.04
N VAL A 41 7.53 -3.55 1.36
CA VAL A 41 8.22 -2.89 2.47
C VAL A 41 8.27 -1.37 2.27
N ASP A 42 8.62 -0.92 1.07
CA ASP A 42 8.71 0.50 0.74
C ASP A 42 7.32 1.17 0.78
N LEU A 43 6.29 0.47 0.31
CA LEU A 43 4.88 0.87 0.41
C LEU A 43 4.48 1.10 1.88
N LEU A 44 4.69 0.09 2.75
CA LEU A 44 4.37 0.22 4.18
C LEU A 44 5.12 1.38 4.84
N THR A 45 6.39 1.55 4.48
CA THR A 45 7.23 2.64 4.98
C THR A 45 6.71 4.01 4.55
N SER A 46 6.28 4.12 3.29
CA SER A 46 5.71 5.36 2.75
C SER A 46 4.39 5.71 3.44
N PHE A 47 3.48 4.74 3.55
CA PHE A 47 2.12 4.95 4.05
C PHE A 47 2.01 5.09 5.57
N ALA A 48 3.10 4.79 6.30
CA ALA A 48 3.19 5.17 7.70
C ALA A 48 3.10 6.70 7.91
N ARG A 49 3.31 7.49 6.86
CA ARG A 49 3.02 8.93 6.86
C ARG A 49 1.65 9.20 6.22
N THR A 50 0.74 9.80 6.98
CA THR A 50 -0.62 10.12 6.53
C THR A 50 -0.65 11.03 5.29
N ASP A 51 0.33 11.92 5.12
CA ASP A 51 0.41 12.78 3.92
C ASP A 51 0.69 11.99 2.64
N GLN A 52 1.38 10.84 2.74
CA GLN A 52 1.60 9.94 1.61
C GLN A 52 0.35 9.12 1.31
N LEU A 53 -0.42 8.74 2.34
CA LEU A 53 -1.67 8.01 2.20
C LEU A 53 -2.71 8.81 1.38
N TYR A 54 -2.79 10.12 1.62
CA TYR A 54 -3.73 11.05 0.97
C TYR A 54 -3.04 12.02 -0.01
N ARG A 55 -1.98 11.57 -0.69
CA ARG A 55 -1.15 12.41 -1.57
C ARG A 55 -1.82 12.80 -2.88
N ILE A 56 -2.75 11.98 -3.37
CA ILE A 56 -3.47 12.26 -4.62
C ILE A 56 -4.50 13.36 -4.35
N ARG A 57 -4.43 14.44 -5.13
CA ARG A 57 -5.32 15.60 -5.00
C ARG A 57 -6.12 15.83 -6.26
N ASP A 58 -7.38 16.24 -6.15
CA ASP A 58 -8.17 16.68 -7.30
C ASP A 58 -7.68 18.02 -7.86
N LEU A 59 -8.36 18.52 -8.90
CA LEU A 59 -8.04 19.84 -9.49
C LEU A 59 -8.24 21.03 -8.54
N ARG A 60 -9.03 20.86 -7.47
CA ARG A 60 -9.27 21.87 -6.44
C ARG A 60 -8.27 21.75 -5.29
N GLY A 61 -7.28 20.86 -5.42
CA GLY A 61 -6.27 20.60 -4.40
C GLY A 61 -6.77 19.76 -3.22
N GLN A 62 -8.00 19.24 -3.27
CA GLN A 62 -8.57 18.43 -2.20
C GLN A 62 -8.02 17.00 -2.27
N PRO A 63 -7.63 16.40 -1.13
CA PRO A 63 -7.17 15.02 -1.10
C PRO A 63 -8.29 14.07 -1.55
N LEU A 64 -7.92 13.02 -2.28
CA LEU A 64 -8.81 11.90 -2.58
C LEU A 64 -8.58 10.81 -1.53
N GLU A 65 -9.62 10.45 -0.77
CA GLU A 65 -9.51 9.60 0.41
C GLU A 65 -9.98 8.16 0.15
N THR A 66 -10.70 7.95 -0.96
CA THR A 66 -11.27 6.67 -1.33
C THR A 66 -10.84 6.21 -2.73
N ILE A 67 -10.86 4.90 -2.96
CA ILE A 67 -10.67 4.32 -4.30
C ILE A 67 -11.73 4.85 -5.27
N ALA A 68 -12.98 5.02 -4.82
CA ALA A 68 -14.05 5.55 -5.66
C ALA A 68 -13.72 6.95 -6.21
N GLU A 69 -13.24 7.86 -5.36
CA GLU A 69 -12.83 9.20 -5.77
C GLU A 69 -11.65 9.19 -6.75
N MET A 70 -10.66 8.33 -6.50
CA MET A 70 -9.51 8.16 -7.41
C MET A 70 -9.94 7.61 -8.78
N MET A 71 -10.90 6.67 -8.81
CA MET A 71 -11.45 6.14 -10.06
C MET A 71 -12.25 7.20 -10.82
N VAL A 72 -12.98 8.08 -10.13
CA VAL A 72 -13.64 9.24 -10.74
C VAL A 72 -12.60 10.18 -11.36
N GLU A 73 -11.48 10.45 -10.68
CA GLU A 73 -10.42 11.31 -11.22
C GLU A 73 -9.73 10.68 -12.44
N LEU A 74 -9.52 9.36 -12.46
CA LEU A 74 -9.06 8.64 -13.64
C LEU A 74 -10.05 8.77 -14.82
N GLY A 75 -11.35 8.66 -14.56
CA GLY A 75 -12.38 8.86 -15.57
C GLY A 75 -12.32 10.26 -16.19
N ARG A 76 -12.06 11.28 -15.38
CA ARG A 76 -11.92 12.67 -15.86
C ARG A 76 -10.73 12.87 -16.79
N GLN A 77 -9.64 12.14 -16.63
CA GLN A 77 -8.48 12.26 -17.54
C GLN A 77 -8.77 11.83 -18.98
N ARG A 78 -9.82 11.04 -19.18
CA ARG A 78 -10.24 10.56 -20.51
C ARG A 78 -11.30 11.45 -21.16
N GLN A 79 -11.69 12.54 -20.50
CA GLN A 79 -12.66 13.49 -21.04
C GLN A 79 -12.01 14.34 -22.15
N PRO A 80 -12.73 14.64 -23.26
CA PRO A 80 -12.19 15.42 -24.38
C PRO A 80 -11.64 16.79 -23.99
N GLU A 81 -12.27 17.43 -23.01
CA GLU A 81 -11.87 18.73 -22.45
C GLU A 81 -10.58 18.69 -21.63
N ARG A 82 -10.04 17.51 -21.32
CA ARG A 82 -8.80 17.35 -20.58
C ARG A 82 -7.68 16.80 -21.47
N ARG A 83 -6.49 17.39 -21.32
CA ARG A 83 -5.27 16.81 -21.85
C ARG A 83 -4.87 15.62 -20.99
N TRP A 84 -4.89 14.44 -21.58
CA TRP A 84 -4.37 13.22 -20.96
C TRP A 84 -2.91 13.38 -20.55
N SER A 85 -2.56 12.87 -19.37
CA SER A 85 -1.19 12.88 -18.83
C SER A 85 -0.81 11.46 -18.39
N PHE A 86 0.20 10.92 -19.06
CA PHE A 86 0.76 9.61 -18.74
C PHE A 86 1.18 9.51 -17.27
N ASP A 87 2.00 10.46 -16.80
CA ASP A 87 2.52 10.46 -15.43
C ASP A 87 1.40 10.50 -14.41
N ARG A 88 0.35 11.29 -14.67
CA ARG A 88 -0.78 11.42 -13.77
C ARG A 88 -1.65 10.16 -13.74
N GLU A 89 -1.91 9.54 -14.89
CA GLU A 89 -2.64 8.26 -14.94
C GLU A 89 -1.86 7.16 -14.23
N MET A 90 -0.56 7.05 -14.50
CA MET A 90 0.33 6.10 -13.82
C MET A 90 0.33 6.31 -12.31
N ASP A 91 0.45 7.55 -11.85
CA ASP A 91 0.51 7.88 -10.43
C ASP A 91 -0.77 7.49 -9.69
N ILE A 92 -1.95 7.80 -10.26
CA ILE A 92 -3.23 7.42 -9.64
C ILE A 92 -3.40 5.90 -9.67
N ARG A 93 -3.10 5.21 -10.77
CA ARG A 93 -3.25 3.75 -10.87
C ARG A 93 -2.37 3.04 -9.86
N ARG A 94 -1.09 3.41 -9.77
CA ARG A 94 -0.18 2.90 -8.75
C ARG A 94 -0.74 3.15 -7.35
N HIS A 95 -1.19 4.37 -7.05
CA HIS A 95 -1.72 4.71 -5.74
C HIS A 95 -2.99 3.93 -5.38
N VAL A 96 -3.88 3.65 -6.33
CA VAL A 96 -5.05 2.79 -6.11
C VAL A 96 -4.62 1.37 -5.74
N GLY A 97 -3.64 0.79 -6.45
CA GLY A 97 -3.07 -0.51 -6.15
C GLY A 97 -2.44 -0.56 -4.75
N ASP A 98 -1.59 0.43 -4.45
CA ASP A 98 -0.91 0.60 -3.17
C ASP A 98 -1.91 0.74 -2.00
N TYR A 99 -2.90 1.62 -2.15
CA TYR A 99 -3.95 1.88 -1.16
C TYR A 99 -4.82 0.66 -0.89
N ALA A 100 -5.21 -0.03 -1.95
CA ALA A 100 -5.96 -1.27 -1.83
C ALA A 100 -5.16 -2.36 -1.11
N LEU A 101 -3.89 -2.58 -1.50
CA LEU A 101 -3.03 -3.59 -0.89
C LEU A 101 -2.79 -3.30 0.60
N PHE A 102 -2.47 -2.06 0.93
CA PHE A 102 -2.31 -1.60 2.30
C PHE A 102 -3.58 -1.80 3.13
N THR A 103 -4.73 -1.37 2.61
CA THR A 103 -6.01 -1.43 3.34
C THR A 103 -6.49 -2.86 3.53
N THR A 104 -6.44 -3.68 2.48
CA THR A 104 -6.88 -5.08 2.53
C THR A 104 -5.89 -5.98 3.28
N GLY A 105 -4.62 -5.59 3.35
CA GLY A 105 -3.60 -6.28 4.14
C GLY A 105 -3.68 -5.93 5.63
N LEU A 106 -3.55 -4.66 5.98
CA LEU A 106 -3.44 -4.25 7.39
C LEU A 106 -4.78 -3.93 8.07
N PHE A 107 -5.78 -3.50 7.30
CA PHE A 107 -7.07 -3.05 7.82
C PHE A 107 -8.23 -3.91 7.29
N ARG A 108 -7.94 -5.19 7.01
CA ARG A 108 -8.87 -6.19 6.46
C ARG A 108 -10.24 -6.18 7.14
N THR A 109 -10.26 -6.24 8.48
CA THR A 109 -11.50 -6.27 9.25
C THR A 109 -12.36 -5.02 9.05
N TRP A 110 -11.74 -3.85 8.87
CA TRP A 110 -12.48 -2.61 8.63
C TRP A 110 -13.16 -2.65 7.25
N VAL A 111 -12.42 -3.00 6.20
CA VAL A 111 -12.97 -3.02 4.83
C VAL A 111 -14.02 -4.11 4.64
N GLU A 112 -13.87 -5.25 5.31
CA GLU A 112 -14.88 -6.32 5.35
C GLU A 112 -16.18 -5.89 6.04
N ARG A 113 -16.08 -5.17 7.17
CA ARG A 113 -17.26 -4.64 7.88
C ARG A 113 -18.05 -3.61 7.06
N GLN A 114 -17.38 -2.90 6.16
CA GLN A 114 -18.04 -1.97 5.24
C GLN A 114 -18.65 -2.67 4.00
N GLY A 115 -18.46 -3.99 3.85
CA GLY A 115 -18.87 -4.72 2.64
C GLY A 115 -18.02 -4.37 1.40
N LEU A 116 -16.86 -3.76 1.60
CA LEU A 116 -16.00 -3.23 0.52
C LEU A 116 -14.82 -4.16 0.20
N GLY A 117 -14.63 -5.26 0.93
CA GLY A 117 -13.46 -6.14 0.81
C GLY A 117 -13.20 -6.60 -0.63
N GLY A 118 -14.21 -7.21 -1.26
CA GLY A 118 -14.09 -7.67 -2.67
C GLY A 118 -13.88 -6.52 -3.65
N TYR A 119 -14.50 -5.36 -3.41
CA TYR A 119 -14.30 -4.16 -4.25
C TYR A 119 -12.85 -3.67 -4.18
N TYR A 120 -12.26 -3.55 -2.98
CA TYR A 120 -10.88 -3.10 -2.81
C TYR A 120 -9.89 -4.10 -3.41
N LEU A 121 -10.10 -5.41 -3.21
CA LEU A 121 -9.26 -6.43 -3.81
C LEU A 121 -9.25 -6.32 -5.34
N GLU A 122 -10.42 -6.26 -5.96
CA GLU A 122 -10.52 -6.23 -7.42
C GLU A 122 -10.03 -4.89 -8.01
N GLN A 123 -10.34 -3.75 -7.38
CA GLN A 123 -9.84 -2.46 -7.86
C GLN A 123 -8.32 -2.35 -7.72
N GLY A 124 -7.74 -2.82 -6.62
CA GLY A 124 -6.29 -2.82 -6.41
C GLY A 124 -5.57 -3.67 -7.45
N ARG A 125 -6.05 -4.90 -7.66
CA ARG A 125 -5.54 -5.82 -8.67
C ARG A 125 -5.56 -5.19 -10.06
N ARG A 126 -6.73 -4.71 -10.51
CA ARG A 126 -6.89 -4.05 -11.82
C ARG A 126 -6.04 -2.80 -11.98
N ALA A 127 -5.82 -2.05 -10.91
CA ALA A 127 -5.04 -0.83 -10.97
C ALA A 127 -3.57 -1.11 -11.26
N TYR A 128 -2.98 -2.15 -10.64
CA TYR A 128 -1.65 -2.61 -11.00
C TYR A 128 -1.59 -3.18 -12.42
N GLY A 129 -2.57 -3.98 -12.85
CA GLY A 129 -2.60 -4.50 -14.22
C GLY A 129 -2.62 -3.37 -15.26
N ALA A 130 -3.47 -2.37 -15.06
CA ALA A 130 -3.49 -1.20 -15.93
C ALA A 130 -2.19 -0.37 -15.84
N ALA A 131 -1.58 -0.22 -14.66
CA ALA A 131 -0.26 0.43 -14.54
C ALA A 131 0.83 -0.37 -15.29
N ALA A 132 0.77 -1.70 -15.24
CA ALA A 132 1.67 -2.57 -15.99
C ALA A 132 1.51 -2.36 -17.49
N GLU A 133 0.28 -2.37 -18.00
CA GLU A 133 -0.05 -2.08 -19.41
C GLU A 133 0.47 -0.71 -19.86
N LEU A 134 0.22 0.35 -19.07
CA LEU A 134 0.74 1.69 -19.38
C LEU A 134 2.28 1.70 -19.46
N ALA A 135 2.95 0.94 -18.60
CA ALA A 135 4.41 0.89 -18.53
C ALA A 135 5.07 0.10 -19.68
N GLN A 136 4.34 -0.75 -20.41
CA GLN A 136 4.91 -1.70 -21.39
C GLN A 136 5.77 -1.05 -22.48
N LEU A 137 5.45 0.18 -22.89
CA LEU A 137 6.08 0.84 -24.04
C LEU A 137 7.37 1.61 -23.70
N GLY A 138 7.76 1.69 -22.43
CA GLY A 138 8.94 2.49 -22.04
C GLY A 138 9.57 2.17 -20.69
N PHE A 139 8.91 1.36 -19.86
CA PHE A 139 9.31 1.09 -18.48
C PHE A 139 9.19 -0.41 -18.15
N VAL A 140 9.93 -1.25 -18.87
CA VAL A 140 9.81 -2.72 -18.81
C VAL A 140 9.94 -3.28 -17.38
N SER A 141 10.85 -2.75 -16.56
CA SER A 141 10.99 -3.18 -15.16
C SER A 141 9.75 -2.88 -14.32
N GLN A 142 9.18 -1.67 -14.48
CA GLN A 142 7.94 -1.28 -13.80
C GLN A 142 6.76 -2.10 -14.29
N ALA A 143 6.68 -2.36 -15.61
CA ALA A 143 5.65 -3.21 -16.19
C ALA A 143 5.68 -4.62 -15.59
N ARG A 144 6.87 -5.22 -15.47
CA ARG A 144 7.04 -6.54 -14.84
C ARG A 144 6.63 -6.52 -13.37
N LEU A 145 7.09 -5.53 -12.61
CA LEU A 145 6.78 -5.41 -11.18
C LEU A 145 5.27 -5.25 -10.95
N PHE A 146 4.62 -4.33 -11.68
CA PHE A 146 3.17 -4.14 -11.55
C PHE A 146 2.39 -5.36 -12.02
N GLY A 147 2.84 -6.07 -13.06
CA GLY A 147 2.26 -7.35 -13.46
C GLY A 147 2.35 -8.42 -12.37
N ALA A 148 3.51 -8.52 -11.70
CA ALA A 148 3.68 -9.45 -10.57
C ALA A 148 2.79 -9.07 -9.37
N LEU A 149 2.62 -7.77 -9.10
CA LEU A 149 1.72 -7.26 -8.06
C LEU A 149 0.25 -7.51 -8.39
N GLU A 150 -0.15 -7.42 -9.67
CA GLU A 150 -1.48 -7.81 -10.13
C GLU A 150 -1.72 -9.31 -9.90
N GLU A 151 -0.83 -10.15 -10.43
CA GLU A 151 -0.98 -11.62 -10.40
C GLU A 151 -1.06 -12.15 -8.95
N GLN A 152 -0.25 -11.59 -8.07
CA GLN A 152 -0.13 -12.06 -6.68
C GLN A 152 -0.98 -11.25 -5.70
N PHE A 153 -1.85 -10.34 -6.17
CA PHE A 153 -2.48 -9.32 -5.32
C PHE A 153 -3.18 -9.90 -4.07
N GLU A 154 -4.04 -10.89 -4.26
CA GLU A 154 -4.78 -11.51 -3.15
C GLU A 154 -3.86 -12.23 -2.18
N HIS A 155 -2.82 -12.90 -2.70
CA HIS A 155 -1.83 -13.61 -1.88
C HIS A 155 -0.99 -12.64 -1.06
N LEU A 156 -0.58 -11.51 -1.66
CA LEU A 156 0.12 -10.42 -0.96
C LEU A 156 -0.76 -9.77 0.12
N SER A 157 -2.03 -9.51 -0.21
CA SER A 157 -3.02 -8.97 0.72
C SER A 157 -3.27 -9.91 1.91
N GLY A 158 -3.39 -11.22 1.65
CA GLY A 158 -3.49 -12.23 2.70
C GLY A 158 -2.22 -12.35 3.53
N GLY A 159 -1.06 -12.30 2.88
CA GLY A 159 0.25 -12.33 3.53
C GLY A 159 0.49 -11.15 4.46
N LEU A 160 0.03 -9.94 4.08
CA LEU A 160 0.09 -8.77 4.96
C LEU A 160 -0.84 -8.90 6.17
N ASP A 161 -2.05 -9.44 6.00
CA ASP A 161 -2.94 -9.69 7.14
C ASP A 161 -2.38 -10.74 8.09
N TYR A 162 -1.72 -11.78 7.55
CA TYR A 162 -0.97 -12.75 8.34
C TYR A 162 0.18 -12.08 9.11
N VAL A 163 1.01 -11.29 8.42
CA VAL A 163 2.13 -10.55 9.04
C VAL A 163 1.61 -9.68 10.19
N ARG A 164 0.50 -8.96 9.98
CA ARG A 164 -0.14 -8.17 11.03
C ARG A 164 -0.56 -9.04 12.21
N LYS A 165 -1.31 -10.12 11.99
CA LYS A 165 -1.86 -10.98 13.05
C LYS A 165 -0.79 -11.70 13.87
N VAL A 166 0.32 -12.07 13.24
CA VAL A 166 1.38 -12.89 13.86
C VAL A 166 2.52 -12.05 14.38
N TYR A 167 2.96 -11.06 13.61
CA TYR A 167 4.16 -10.30 13.91
C TYR A 167 3.87 -8.87 14.39
N MET A 168 2.69 -8.30 14.19
CA MET A 168 2.35 -6.97 14.72
C MET A 168 1.56 -7.03 16.03
N ARG A 169 2.10 -7.74 17.01
CA ARG A 169 1.53 -7.76 18.37
C ARG A 169 2.38 -6.91 19.30
N PRO A 170 1.81 -5.91 20.01
CA PRO A 170 2.57 -5.02 20.89
C PRO A 170 3.43 -5.74 21.93
N GLU A 171 3.01 -6.93 22.36
CA GLU A 171 3.71 -7.76 23.36
C GLU A 171 4.99 -8.38 22.81
N LEU A 172 5.10 -8.51 21.48
CA LEU A 172 6.26 -9.09 20.79
C LEU A 172 7.34 -8.04 20.49
N HIS A 173 7.06 -6.74 20.71
CA HIS A 173 7.97 -5.64 20.39
C HIS A 173 8.29 -4.78 21.60
N GLY A 174 9.55 -4.81 22.05
CA GLY A 174 10.05 -3.92 23.11
C GLY A 174 10.32 -2.49 22.62
N GLY A 175 10.27 -1.53 23.54
CA GLY A 175 10.77 -0.17 23.31
C GLY A 175 9.93 0.69 22.34
N ALA A 176 10.60 1.42 21.43
CA ALA A 176 9.96 2.39 20.53
C ALA A 176 9.01 1.75 19.51
N HIS A 177 9.28 0.51 19.08
CA HIS A 177 8.45 -0.20 18.12
C HIS A 177 7.12 -0.67 18.71
N GLY A 178 7.12 -1.20 19.94
CA GLY A 178 5.87 -1.54 20.63
C GLY A 178 5.03 -0.31 21.00
N ALA A 179 5.66 0.86 21.16
CA ALA A 179 4.92 2.10 21.37
C ALA A 179 4.27 2.61 20.08
N LEU A 180 4.97 2.53 18.94
CA LEU A 180 4.40 2.84 17.62
C LEU A 180 3.18 1.97 17.29
N MET A 181 3.25 0.66 17.56
CA MET A 181 2.11 -0.24 17.29
C MET A 181 0.86 0.17 18.07
N ARG A 182 1.00 0.49 19.36
CA ARG A 182 -0.11 0.99 20.19
C ARG A 182 -0.70 2.31 19.68
N GLU A 183 0.12 3.20 19.13
CA GLU A 183 -0.33 4.47 18.56
C GLU A 183 -1.10 4.27 17.24
N LEU A 184 -0.69 3.29 16.44
CA LEU A 184 -1.34 2.92 15.19
C LEU A 184 -2.57 2.02 15.38
N GLY A 185 -2.93 1.66 16.62
CA GLY A 185 -4.09 0.83 16.94
C GLY A 185 -3.99 -0.62 16.43
N ILE A 186 -2.76 -1.11 16.22
CA ILE A 186 -2.44 -2.47 15.79
C ILE A 186 -1.74 -3.27 16.88
#